data_AF-A0A2C9JGD3-F1
#
_entry.id   AF-A0A2C9JGD3-F1
#
_cell.length_a   1.000
_cell.length_b   1.000
_cell.length_c   1.000
_cell.angle_alpha   90.00
_cell.angle_beta   90.00
_cell.angle_gamma   90.00
#
_symmetry.space_group_name_H-M   'P 1'
#
loop_
_entity.id
_entity.type
_entity.pdbx_description
1 polymer ?
#
loop_
_entity_poly.entity_id
_entity_poly.type
_entity_poly.pdbx_seq_one_letter_code
_entity_poly.pdbx_strand_id
1 'polypeptide(L)'
;MSCSSENHSFSFYSLEMHRDGQGSTQDPPAMVSRRPPTVMCYICGREYGTASITIHEKQCLAKWKFENDQLPPNARRPEPTKPQILTEAAREIQGSKADNYNLDAANEAAFQAAQSQYIPCQKCGRTFQPESISLHQKHCQGYKALKRSAKT
;
A
#
# COMPACT_ATOMS: atom_id res chain seq x y z
N MET A 1 -57.07 6.85 34.37
CA MET A 1 -56.81 8.14 35.04
C MET A 1 -55.31 8.39 34.97
N SER A 2 -54.81 9.15 34.00
CA SER A 2 -54.73 10.63 33.99
C SER A 2 -53.66 11.14 34.96
N CYS A 3 -52.48 11.46 34.44
CA CYS A 3 -51.57 12.42 35.05
C CYS A 3 -51.35 13.53 34.02
N SER A 4 -52.03 14.65 34.27
CA SER A 4 -51.81 15.93 33.62
C SER A 4 -50.83 16.73 34.48
N SER A 5 -49.91 17.47 33.87
CA SER A 5 -49.70 18.89 34.21
C SER A 5 -48.56 19.50 33.40
N GLU A 6 -48.83 20.71 32.95
CA GLU A 6 -48.03 21.54 32.06
C GLU A 6 -47.03 22.43 32.82
N ASN A 7 -46.21 23.12 32.01
CA ASN A 7 -45.59 24.43 32.24
C ASN A 7 -44.38 24.52 33.19
N HIS A 8 -43.27 25.07 32.68
CA HIS A 8 -42.96 26.47 32.99
C HIS A 8 -41.87 27.05 32.05
N SER A 9 -42.22 28.16 31.43
CA SER A 9 -41.34 29.20 30.89
C SER A 9 -40.33 29.67 31.93
N PHE A 10 -39.12 30.07 31.55
CA PHE A 10 -38.46 31.21 32.19
C PHE A 10 -37.36 31.78 31.28
N SER A 11 -37.62 32.97 30.75
CA SER A 11 -36.65 33.85 30.12
C SER A 11 -35.98 34.69 31.20
N PHE A 12 -34.64 34.76 31.27
CA PHE A 12 -33.95 35.83 31.98
C PHE A 12 -32.61 36.21 31.32
N TYR A 13 -32.64 37.40 30.72
CA TYR A 13 -31.65 38.50 30.73
C TYR A 13 -30.12 38.26 30.58
N SER A 14 -29.59 39.02 29.61
CA SER A 14 -28.23 39.44 29.27
C SER A 14 -27.10 39.34 30.29
N LEU A 15 -25.94 38.90 29.80
CA LEU A 15 -24.66 39.61 29.98
C LEU A 15 -23.81 39.48 28.71
N GLU A 16 -23.59 40.61 28.04
CA GLU A 16 -22.63 40.76 26.95
C GLU A 16 -21.21 40.72 27.53
N MET A 17 -20.36 39.84 26.99
CA MET A 17 -18.93 39.83 27.23
C MET A 17 -18.22 40.00 25.89
N HIS A 18 -17.71 41.20 25.64
CA HIS A 18 -16.78 41.48 24.56
C HIS A 18 -15.44 40.79 24.88
N ARG A 19 -14.98 39.92 23.97
CA ARG A 19 -13.64 39.32 23.98
C ARG A 19 -12.92 39.69 22.70
N ASP A 20 -12.21 40.81 22.74
CA ASP A 20 -11.03 41.01 21.91
C ASP A 20 -9.91 40.11 22.43
N GLY A 21 -9.30 39.34 21.54
CA GLY A 21 -8.24 38.41 21.92
C GLY A 21 -7.82 37.48 20.79
N GLN A 22 -7.32 38.07 19.70
CA GLN A 22 -6.55 37.34 18.67
C GLN A 22 -5.25 36.81 19.30
N GLY A 23 -5.31 35.59 19.84
CA GLY A 23 -4.14 34.79 20.19
C GLY A 23 -3.83 33.84 19.04
N SER A 24 -2.96 34.27 18.13
CA SER A 24 -2.36 33.40 17.11
C SER A 24 -1.47 32.35 17.79
N THR A 25 -2.02 31.18 18.11
CA THR A 25 -1.20 30.00 18.40
C THR A 25 -0.55 29.57 17.09
N GLN A 26 0.67 30.03 16.84
CA GLN A 26 1.51 29.44 15.80
C GLN A 26 1.95 28.07 16.32
N ASP A 27 1.27 27.02 15.86
CA ASP A 27 1.78 25.66 16.00
C ASP A 27 3.18 25.60 15.38
N PRO A 28 4.19 25.03 16.06
CA PRO A 28 5.51 24.85 15.47
C PRO A 28 5.41 23.98 14.21
N PRO A 29 6.20 24.24 13.16
CA PRO A 29 6.15 23.43 11.95
C PRO A 29 6.45 21.99 12.31
N ALA A 30 5.48 21.10 12.04
CA ALA A 30 5.64 19.67 12.24
C ALA A 30 6.92 19.22 11.50
N MET A 31 7.90 18.72 12.25
CA MET A 31 9.10 18.13 11.66
C MET A 31 8.67 16.95 10.81
N VAL A 32 8.65 17.14 9.48
CA VAL A 32 8.34 16.07 8.55
C VAL A 32 9.49 15.06 8.62
N SER A 33 9.32 14.01 9.42
CA SER A 33 10.20 12.85 9.42
C SER A 33 10.20 12.28 8.00
N ARG A 34 11.26 12.58 7.24
CA ARG A 34 11.45 12.00 5.91
C ARG A 34 11.81 10.54 6.13
N ARG A 35 10.86 9.65 5.82
CA ARG A 35 11.15 8.22 5.74
C ARG A 35 12.31 8.01 4.77
N PRO A 36 13.30 7.17 5.11
CA PRO A 36 14.37 6.83 4.17
C PRO A 36 13.80 6.34 2.83
N PRO A 37 14.47 6.61 1.70
CA PRO A 37 14.01 6.16 0.40
C PRO A 37 13.94 4.62 0.37
N THR A 38 12.83 4.11 -0.16
CA THR A 38 12.58 2.68 -0.34
C THR A 38 12.57 2.31 -1.81
N VAL A 39 12.88 1.05 -2.08
CA VAL A 39 12.88 0.44 -3.41
C VAL A 39 12.00 -0.80 -3.43
N MET A 40 11.27 -0.99 -4.52
CA MET A 40 10.37 -2.12 -4.70
C MET A 40 11.09 -3.33 -5.30
N CYS A 41 10.87 -4.51 -4.73
CA CYS A 41 11.31 -5.76 -5.35
C CYS A 41 10.47 -6.09 -6.58
N TYR A 42 11.12 -6.22 -7.75
CA TYR A 42 10.44 -6.53 -9.02
C TYR A 42 9.83 -7.94 -9.09
N ILE A 43 10.13 -8.81 -8.12
CA ILE A 43 9.63 -10.19 -8.07
C ILE A 43 8.37 -10.28 -7.19
N CYS A 44 8.44 -9.74 -5.96
CA CYS A 44 7.36 -9.88 -4.98
C CYS A 44 6.58 -8.58 -4.70
N GLY A 45 7.07 -7.43 -5.16
CA GLY A 45 6.39 -6.14 -5.00
C GLY A 45 6.38 -5.62 -3.56
N ARG A 46 7.34 -6.03 -2.72
CA ARG A 46 7.53 -5.48 -1.37
C ARG A 46 8.62 -4.40 -1.36
N GLU A 47 8.48 -3.45 -0.44
CA GLU A 47 9.42 -2.35 -0.21
C GLU A 47 10.61 -2.80 0.66
N TYR A 48 11.80 -2.37 0.27
CA TYR A 48 13.04 -2.56 1.02
C TYR A 48 13.86 -1.27 1.04
N GLY A 49 14.84 -1.20 1.93
CA GLY A 49 15.84 -0.14 1.88
C GLY A 49 16.78 -0.34 0.68
N THR A 50 17.31 0.76 0.16
CA THR A 50 18.25 0.74 -0.98
C THR A 50 19.47 -0.16 -0.73
N ALA A 51 19.95 -0.26 0.51
CA ALA A 51 21.08 -1.12 0.88
C ALA A 51 20.73 -2.62 0.95
N SER A 52 19.47 -2.98 1.22
CA SER A 52 19.07 -4.37 1.46
C SER A 52 18.42 -5.03 0.23
N ILE A 53 18.00 -4.25 -0.77
CA ILE A 53 17.29 -4.78 -1.95
C ILE A 53 18.08 -5.82 -2.72
N THR A 54 19.38 -5.65 -2.93
CA THR A 54 20.19 -6.59 -3.72
C THR A 54 20.32 -7.95 -3.04
N ILE A 55 20.38 -7.97 -1.71
CA ILE A 55 20.42 -9.20 -0.92
C ILE A 55 19.05 -9.88 -1.00
N HIS A 56 18.00 -9.09 -0.82
CA HIS A 56 16.63 -9.58 -0.92
C HIS A 56 16.32 -10.18 -2.29
N GLU A 57 16.63 -9.49 -3.39
CA GLU A 57 16.33 -9.96 -4.75
C GLU A 57 16.94 -11.34 -5.04
N LYS A 58 18.19 -11.58 -4.60
CA LYS A 58 18.85 -12.88 -4.75
C LYS A 58 18.09 -14.00 -4.02
N GLN A 59 17.70 -13.74 -2.77
CA GLN A 59 16.96 -14.69 -1.95
C GLN A 59 15.53 -14.90 -2.49
N CYS A 60 14.88 -13.83 -2.93
CA CYS A 60 13.53 -13.84 -3.48
C CYS A 60 13.49 -14.65 -4.78
N LEU A 61 14.47 -14.45 -5.67
CA LEU A 61 14.58 -15.22 -6.91
C LEU A 61 14.86 -16.71 -6.65
N ALA A 62 15.73 -17.03 -5.70
CA ALA A 62 15.99 -18.43 -5.32
C ALA A 62 14.72 -19.12 -4.79
N LYS A 63 13.97 -18.45 -3.91
CA LYS A 63 12.68 -18.95 -3.42
C LYS A 63 11.68 -19.13 -4.57
N TRP A 64 11.55 -18.13 -5.45
CA TRP A 64 10.65 -18.20 -6.60
C TRP A 64 10.97 -19.41 -7.49
N LYS A 65 12.25 -19.66 -7.80
CA LYS A 65 12.67 -20.80 -8.63
C LYS A 65 12.28 -22.12 -7.98
N PHE A 66 12.59 -22.27 -6.70
CA PHE A 66 12.22 -23.45 -5.93
C PHE A 66 10.71 -23.71 -5.99
N GLU A 67 9.88 -22.70 -5.69
CA GLU A 67 8.43 -22.85 -5.74
C GLU A 67 7.91 -23.16 -7.15
N ASN A 68 8.49 -22.54 -8.17
CA ASN A 68 8.12 -22.75 -9.56
C ASN A 68 8.49 -24.15 -10.07
N ASP A 69 9.64 -24.68 -9.65
CA ASP A 69 10.10 -26.02 -10.05
C ASP A 69 9.25 -27.15 -9.44
N GLN A 70 8.64 -26.89 -8.28
CA GLN A 70 7.68 -27.79 -7.64
C GLN A 70 6.32 -27.84 -8.38
N LEU A 71 6.07 -26.93 -9.33
CA LEU A 71 4.86 -26.99 -10.16
C LEU A 71 5.01 -27.99 -11.30
N PRO A 72 3.91 -28.64 -11.74
CA PRO A 72 3.87 -29.41 -12.98
C PRO A 72 4.42 -28.59 -14.15
N PRO A 73 5.14 -29.18 -15.13
CA PRO A 73 5.79 -28.45 -16.22
C PRO A 73 4.88 -27.46 -16.96
N ASN A 74 3.61 -27.81 -17.12
CA ASN A 74 2.58 -26.98 -17.78
C ASN A 74 2.04 -25.83 -16.91
N ALA A 75 2.31 -25.83 -15.61
CA ALA A 75 1.92 -24.79 -14.67
C ALA A 75 3.10 -23.90 -14.24
N ARG A 76 4.32 -24.22 -14.68
CA ARG A 76 5.51 -23.40 -14.43
C ARG A 76 5.38 -22.06 -15.15
N ARG A 77 5.82 -21.00 -14.47
CA ARG A 77 5.84 -19.63 -14.97
C ARG A 77 7.22 -19.28 -15.51
N PRO A 78 7.32 -18.32 -16.45
CA PRO A 78 8.60 -17.79 -16.89
C PRO A 78 9.30 -17.03 -15.76
N GLU A 79 10.63 -17.05 -15.77
CA GLU A 79 11.45 -16.35 -14.78
C GLU A 79 11.18 -14.83 -14.80
N PRO A 80 11.01 -14.18 -13.63
CA PRO A 80 10.81 -12.74 -13.56
C PRO A 80 12.03 -12.02 -14.16
N THR A 81 11.79 -11.11 -15.10
CA THR A 81 12.86 -10.30 -15.70
C THR A 81 12.98 -8.97 -14.98
N LYS A 82 14.21 -8.59 -14.63
CA LYS A 82 14.48 -7.29 -13.99
C LYS A 82 14.33 -6.16 -15.02
N PRO A 83 13.44 -5.16 -14.80
CA PRO A 83 13.30 -4.02 -15.71
C PRO A 83 14.61 -3.24 -15.90
N GLN A 84 14.90 -2.82 -17.13
CA GLN A 84 16.11 -2.06 -17.47
C GLN A 84 16.22 -0.73 -16.70
N ILE A 85 15.09 -0.05 -16.50
CA ILE A 85 15.01 1.20 -15.71
C ILE A 85 15.57 1.01 -14.29
N LEU A 86 15.41 -0.16 -13.67
CA LEU A 86 16.03 -0.44 -12.36
C LEU A 86 17.55 -0.53 -12.43
N THR A 87 18.09 -1.03 -13.53
CA THR A 87 19.54 -1.11 -13.72
C THR A 87 20.15 0.26 -13.95
N GLU A 88 19.43 1.15 -14.61
CA GLU A 88 19.82 2.54 -14.84
C GLU A 88 19.72 3.36 -13.55
N ALA A 89 18.59 3.27 -12.84
CA ALA A 89 18.39 3.92 -11.54
C ALA A 89 19.44 3.48 -10.51
N ALA A 90 19.78 2.18 -10.46
CA ALA A 90 20.83 1.68 -9.56
C ALA A 90 22.22 2.29 -9.85
N ARG A 91 22.53 2.58 -11.11
CA ARG A 91 23.78 3.25 -11.50
C ARG A 91 23.77 4.72 -11.08
N GLU A 92 22.62 5.38 -11.18
CA GLU A 92 22.47 6.79 -10.83
C GLU A 92 22.43 7.03 -9.32
N ILE A 93 21.91 6.09 -8.52
CA ILE A 93 21.93 6.14 -7.04
C ILE A 93 23.37 6.07 -6.47
N GLN A 94 24.33 5.50 -7.22
CA GLN A 94 25.75 5.54 -6.85
C GLN A 94 26.37 6.93 -7.07
N GLY A 95 25.76 7.75 -7.94
CA GLY A 95 25.96 9.19 -7.97
C GLY A 95 25.12 9.85 -6.87
N SER A 96 25.67 10.85 -6.19
CA SER A 96 25.11 11.46 -4.98
C SER A 96 23.77 12.21 -5.12
N LYS A 97 23.02 12.03 -6.22
CA LYS A 97 21.67 12.57 -6.43
C LYS A 97 20.81 11.60 -7.24
N ALA A 98 20.13 10.68 -6.56
CA ALA A 98 18.88 10.15 -7.10
C ALA A 98 17.78 11.18 -6.81
N ASP A 99 17.36 11.93 -7.83
CA ASP A 99 16.19 12.80 -7.70
C ASP A 99 14.95 11.91 -7.45
N ASN A 100 14.09 12.29 -6.48
CA ASN A 100 12.96 11.44 -6.03
C ASN A 100 12.08 10.92 -7.19
N TYR A 101 11.96 11.66 -8.28
CA TYR A 101 11.20 11.27 -9.47
C TYR A 101 11.73 10.00 -10.16
N ASN A 102 13.05 9.82 -10.21
CA ASN A 102 13.67 8.63 -10.82
C ASN A 102 13.41 7.39 -9.96
N LEU A 103 13.45 7.55 -8.64
CA LEU A 103 13.13 6.49 -7.70
C LEU A 103 11.66 6.04 -7.81
N ASP A 104 10.73 6.98 -7.93
CA ASP A 104 9.30 6.67 -8.08
C ASP A 104 9.02 5.91 -9.39
N ALA A 105 9.61 6.36 -10.51
CA ALA A 105 9.49 5.67 -11.79
C ALA A 105 10.10 4.26 -11.76
N ALA A 106 11.26 4.10 -11.11
CA ALA A 106 11.90 2.81 -10.88
C ALA A 106 11.00 1.89 -10.04
N ASN A 107 10.40 2.41 -8.96
CA ASN A 107 9.50 1.66 -8.10
C ASN A 107 8.21 1.24 -8.81
N GLU A 108 7.64 2.11 -9.65
CA GLU A 108 6.48 1.79 -10.45
C GLU A 108 6.80 0.66 -11.44
N ALA A 109 7.93 0.75 -12.17
CA ALA A 109 8.37 -0.29 -13.09
C ALA A 109 8.60 -1.64 -12.38
N ALA A 110 9.22 -1.62 -11.20
CA ALA A 110 9.36 -2.81 -10.37
C ALA A 110 8.00 -3.38 -9.93
N PHE A 111 7.07 -2.53 -9.53
CA PHE A 111 5.74 -2.97 -9.10
C PHE A 111 4.96 -3.59 -10.27
N GLN A 112 4.99 -2.99 -11.46
CA GLN A 112 4.39 -3.55 -12.67
C GLN A 112 5.00 -4.91 -13.02
N ALA A 113 6.33 -5.05 -12.94
CA ALA A 113 6.99 -6.33 -13.15
C ALA A 113 6.53 -7.38 -12.12
N ALA A 114 6.39 -7.01 -10.85
CA ALA A 114 5.93 -7.91 -9.79
C ALA A 114 4.47 -8.36 -9.98
N GLN A 115 3.60 -7.50 -10.54
CA GLN A 115 2.20 -7.86 -10.81
C GLN A 115 2.06 -9.04 -11.77
N SER A 116 3.01 -9.22 -12.70
CA SER A 116 3.03 -10.38 -13.60
C SER A 116 3.13 -11.73 -12.85
N GLN A 117 3.61 -11.69 -11.61
CA GLN A 117 3.78 -12.86 -10.76
C GLN A 117 2.56 -13.17 -9.89
N TYR A 118 1.48 -12.39 -10.01
CA TYR A 118 0.29 -12.56 -9.19
C TYR A 118 -0.55 -13.72 -9.71
N ILE A 119 -1.21 -14.43 -8.79
CA ILE A 119 -1.97 -15.63 -9.07
C ILE A 119 -3.46 -15.31 -8.89
N PRO A 120 -4.34 -15.65 -9.85
CA PRO A 120 -5.78 -15.47 -9.70
C PRO A 120 -6.38 -16.49 -8.73
N CYS A 121 -7.31 -16.04 -7.90
CA CYS A 121 -8.11 -16.92 -7.06
C CYS A 121 -9.12 -17.71 -7.90
N GLN A 122 -9.09 -19.03 -7.82
CA GLN A 122 -9.99 -19.92 -8.58
C GLN A 122 -11.49 -19.75 -8.24
N LYS A 123 -11.80 -19.15 -7.07
CA LYS A 123 -13.18 -18.93 -6.63
C LYS A 123 -13.77 -17.58 -7.05
N CYS A 124 -12.93 -16.53 -7.19
CA CYS A 124 -13.43 -15.18 -7.43
C CYS A 124 -12.65 -14.37 -8.48
N GLY A 125 -11.61 -14.92 -9.08
CA GLY A 125 -10.83 -14.27 -10.13
C GLY A 125 -9.88 -13.14 -9.68
N ARG A 126 -10.00 -12.62 -8.45
CA ARG A 126 -9.06 -11.60 -7.93
C ARG A 126 -7.63 -12.14 -7.91
N THR A 127 -6.67 -11.31 -8.32
CA THR A 127 -5.25 -11.63 -8.33
C THR A 127 -4.59 -11.24 -7.01
N PHE A 128 -3.65 -12.07 -6.56
CA PHE A 128 -2.95 -11.87 -5.30
C PHE A 128 -1.48 -12.25 -5.45
N GLN A 129 -0.64 -11.74 -4.56
CA GLN A 129 0.71 -12.27 -4.40
C GLN A 129 0.65 -13.76 -3.97
N PRO A 130 1.64 -14.59 -4.33
CA PRO A 130 1.67 -16.00 -3.94
C PRO A 130 1.51 -16.24 -2.43
N GLU A 131 2.03 -15.34 -1.60
CA GLU A 131 1.96 -15.44 -0.13
C GLU A 131 0.54 -15.21 0.41
N SER A 132 -0.24 -14.32 -0.22
CA SER A 132 -1.54 -13.91 0.29
C SER A 132 -2.71 -14.70 -0.30
N ILE A 133 -2.51 -15.39 -1.42
CA ILE A 133 -3.58 -16.17 -2.06
C ILE A 133 -4.13 -17.26 -1.14
N SER A 134 -3.28 -17.94 -0.39
CA SER A 134 -3.69 -18.99 0.55
C SER A 134 -4.54 -18.42 1.69
N LEU A 135 -4.19 -17.25 2.21
CA LEU A 135 -4.98 -16.56 3.24
C LEU A 135 -6.33 -16.10 2.68
N HIS A 136 -6.32 -15.53 1.48
CA HIS A 136 -7.54 -15.13 0.79
C HIS A 136 -8.47 -16.33 0.55
N GLN A 137 -7.96 -17.45 0.03
CA GLN A 137 -8.77 -18.62 -0.34
C GLN A 137 -9.50 -19.27 0.84
N LYS A 138 -8.93 -19.19 2.06
CA LYS A 138 -9.56 -19.64 3.31
C LYS A 138 -10.89 -18.93 3.60
N HIS A 139 -10.95 -17.62 3.35
CA HIS A 139 -12.12 -16.79 3.64
C HIS A 139 -12.89 -16.36 2.38
N CYS A 140 -12.44 -16.75 1.19
CA CYS A 140 -13.04 -16.33 -0.08
C CYS A 140 -14.45 -16.93 -0.26
N GLN A 141 -15.45 -16.05 -0.34
CA GLN A 141 -16.86 -16.38 -0.59
C GLN A 141 -17.20 -16.51 -2.10
N GLY A 142 -16.21 -16.41 -2.99
CA GLY A 142 -16.36 -16.51 -4.44
C GLY A 142 -16.99 -15.27 -5.10
N TYR A 143 -17.48 -15.43 -6.34
CA TYR A 143 -18.05 -14.36 -7.18
C TYR A 143 -19.22 -13.58 -6.54
N LYS A 144 -19.88 -14.13 -5.51
CA LYS A 144 -20.96 -13.45 -4.78
C LYS A 144 -20.49 -12.18 -4.05
N ALA A 145 -19.19 -12.06 -3.72
CA ALA A 145 -18.62 -10.89 -3.07
C ALA A 145 -18.30 -9.72 -4.02
N LEU A 146 -18.01 -9.99 -5.31
CA LEU A 146 -17.63 -8.94 -6.27
C LEU A 146 -18.78 -7.97 -6.59
N LYS A 147 -20.04 -8.44 -6.48
CA LYS A 147 -21.23 -7.63 -6.73
C LYS A 147 -21.48 -6.55 -5.67
N ARG A 148 -20.79 -6.57 -4.54
CA ARG A 148 -21.00 -5.60 -3.43
C ARG A 148 -20.15 -4.33 -3.56
N SER A 149 -19.16 -4.31 -4.44
CA SER A 149 -18.20 -3.19 -4.58
C SER A 149 -18.49 -2.27 -5.77
N ALA A 150 -19.50 -2.58 -6.60
CA ALA A 150 -19.93 -1.77 -7.75
C ALA A 150 -21.10 -0.83 -7.43
N LYS A 151 -21.27 -0.43 -6.17
CA LYS A 151 -22.27 0.56 -5.74
C LYS A 151 -21.61 1.62 -4.89
N THR A 152 -21.08 2.66 -5.53
CA THR A 152 -20.97 4.03 -5.01
C THR A 152 -20.91 4.94 -6.21
#